data_AF-A0A142WQ47-F1
#
_entry.id   AF-A0A142WQ47-F1
#
_cell.length_a   1.000
_cell.length_b   1.000
_cell.length_c   1.000
_cell.angle_alpha   90.00
_cell.angle_beta   90.00
_cell.angle_gamma   90.00
#
_symmetry.space_group_name_H-M   'P 1'
#
loop_
_entity.id
_entity.type
_entity.pdbx_description
1 polymer ?
#
loop_
_entity_poly.entity_id
_entity_poly.type
_entity_poly.pdbx_seq_one_letter_code
_entity_poly.pdbx_strand_id
1 'polypeptide(L)'
;MGPKRSPDYHSRPAGMAVSVPLHTRLVFMSALDRPRIAKLLKDGQPGAAVDVSGWVRTRRDSKQAFSFIELNDGSCMANLQVVVDANVPGYAEAIKQVTTGASIRVTGELTASPGAKQRVELQAKTLTVLGTADAVKYPLQKKGHSFEFLREIAHLRARTNTFGAIARVRNCVCDSIHRFFQSRGFLYVHTPIITTSDCEGAGEMFQVTTLGVGRGTRDEGLGKETSGPVTAAGAATPSLDPRPSSLDPYANDFFGKKASLTVSGQLEGETFACAVGPVYTFGPTFRAENSNTTRHLAEFWMIEPEMPFYELPDNMQLAEEFIKTIVRDVLERCPEDMAFFNERIDKNVLATLNHILEKDFRRVSYTEAIEIVTQADRKWEYPVKWGDNMQAEHERFLTEEHFKQPIIVYDYPRTLKPFYMKCNADGKTVRAMDVLVPGVGEIIGGSQREEQLDVLLQRMEECDLNPEEYWWYVDLRRYGTVPHSGFGLGLERILLLVTGMQNIRDVIPYPRFPKSAEF
;
A
#
# COMPACT_ATOMS: atom_id res chain seq x y z
N MET A 1 21.83 -49.43 42.30
CA MET A 1 21.26 -50.09 41.10
C MET A 1 21.04 -49.00 40.06
N GLY A 2 21.79 -49.06 38.95
CA GLY A 2 21.99 -47.91 38.05
C GLY A 2 20.82 -47.60 37.11
N PRO A 3 20.73 -46.36 36.58
CA PRO A 3 19.88 -46.05 35.45
C PRO A 3 20.63 -46.31 34.12
N LYS A 4 19.95 -47.05 33.23
CA LYS A 4 20.40 -47.40 31.88
C LYS A 4 20.60 -46.15 31.01
N ARG A 5 21.80 -45.99 30.44
CA ARG A 5 22.09 -45.10 29.30
C ARG A 5 21.79 -45.83 27.99
N SER A 6 21.10 -45.16 27.08
CA SER A 6 20.95 -45.53 25.67
C SER A 6 22.25 -45.28 24.89
N PRO A 7 22.63 -46.12 23.91
CA PRO A 7 23.91 -46.01 23.21
C PRO A 7 23.85 -45.14 21.95
N ASP A 8 24.94 -44.39 21.75
CA ASP A 8 25.37 -43.77 20.50
C ASP A 8 25.54 -44.80 19.37
N TYR A 9 25.17 -44.44 18.15
CA TYR A 9 25.59 -45.13 16.93
C TYR A 9 26.15 -44.14 15.91
N HIS A 10 27.48 -43.97 15.96
CA HIS A 10 28.30 -43.55 14.83
C HIS A 10 28.72 -44.79 14.04
N SER A 11 28.30 -44.91 12.78
CA SER A 11 29.09 -45.57 11.71
C SER A 11 28.38 -45.41 10.36
N ARG A 12 28.92 -44.57 9.48
CA ARG A 12 28.59 -44.56 8.03
C ARG A 12 29.59 -45.46 7.31
N PRO A 13 29.18 -46.36 6.39
CA PRO A 13 30.13 -47.02 5.51
C PRO A 13 30.39 -46.16 4.27
N ALA A 14 31.67 -46.05 3.90
CA ALA A 14 32.14 -45.54 2.62
C ALA A 14 31.84 -46.57 1.51
N GLY A 15 31.32 -46.11 0.37
CA GLY A 15 30.99 -46.98 -0.76
C GLY A 15 30.92 -46.25 -2.09
N MET A 16 31.97 -46.46 -2.90
CA MET A 16 32.05 -46.43 -4.37
C MET A 16 31.47 -45.24 -5.15
N ALA A 17 32.38 -44.41 -5.65
CA ALA A 17 32.13 -43.55 -6.80
C ALA A 17 32.11 -44.39 -8.09
N VAL A 18 30.95 -44.45 -8.75
CA VAL A 18 30.81 -44.96 -10.12
C VAL A 18 30.82 -43.76 -11.05
N SER A 19 31.84 -43.66 -11.90
CA SER A 19 31.93 -42.65 -12.97
C SER A 19 30.95 -42.99 -14.09
N VAL A 20 29.97 -42.12 -14.35
CA VAL A 20 29.05 -42.22 -15.49
C VAL A 20 29.49 -41.20 -16.56
N PRO A 21 29.53 -41.55 -17.86
CA PRO A 21 30.08 -40.67 -18.90
C PRO A 21 29.20 -39.44 -19.14
N LEU A 22 29.81 -38.31 -19.50
CA LEU A 22 29.10 -37.13 -19.98
C LEU A 22 28.28 -37.48 -21.24
N HIS A 23 26.97 -37.64 -21.06
CA HIS A 23 25.99 -37.48 -22.13
C HIS A 23 25.25 -36.17 -21.90
N THR A 24 25.15 -35.40 -22.97
CA THR A 24 24.49 -34.10 -23.13
C THR A 24 23.16 -34.03 -22.36
N ARG A 25 23.19 -33.49 -21.14
CA ARG A 25 21.97 -33.08 -20.44
C ARG A 25 21.49 -31.78 -21.10
N LEU A 26 20.50 -31.90 -21.98
CA LEU A 26 19.59 -30.79 -22.22
C LEU A 26 18.85 -30.58 -20.88
N VAL A 27 19.36 -29.68 -20.05
CA VAL A 27 18.70 -29.31 -18.79
C VAL A 27 17.38 -28.65 -19.18
N PHE A 28 16.27 -29.31 -18.92
CA PHE A 28 14.97 -28.65 -18.86
C PHE A 28 15.05 -27.63 -17.71
N MET A 29 15.45 -26.40 -18.05
CA MET A 29 15.39 -25.28 -17.12
C MET A 29 13.94 -25.09 -16.72
N SER A 30 13.64 -25.18 -15.43
CA SER A 30 12.30 -24.90 -14.91
C SER A 30 11.96 -23.43 -15.17
N ALA A 31 10.67 -23.06 -15.14
CA ALA A 31 10.27 -21.65 -15.29
C ALA A 31 10.88 -20.73 -14.20
N LEU A 32 11.32 -21.29 -13.07
CA LEU A 32 12.04 -20.61 -11.99
C LEU A 32 13.55 -20.44 -12.27
N ASP A 33 14.11 -21.17 -13.23
CA ASP A 33 15.52 -21.08 -13.62
C ASP A 33 15.78 -20.04 -14.73
N ARG A 34 14.74 -19.42 -15.29
CA ARG A 34 14.91 -18.37 -16.30
C ARG A 34 15.42 -17.07 -15.67
N PRO A 35 16.56 -16.53 -16.11
CA PRO A 35 17.10 -15.32 -15.52
C PRO A 35 16.21 -14.11 -15.87
N ARG A 36 15.87 -13.31 -14.85
CA ARG A 36 15.19 -12.01 -15.04
C ARG A 36 16.12 -11.03 -15.75
N ILE A 37 15.55 -10.12 -16.54
CA ILE A 37 16.31 -9.10 -17.29
C ILE A 37 17.17 -8.25 -16.35
N ALA A 38 16.65 -7.84 -15.19
CA ALA A 38 17.41 -7.10 -14.19
C ALA A 38 18.71 -7.81 -13.79
N LYS A 39 18.66 -9.13 -13.61
CA LYS A 39 19.84 -9.93 -13.27
C LYS A 39 20.82 -10.02 -14.44
N LEU A 40 20.31 -10.18 -15.67
CA LEU A 40 21.17 -10.25 -16.86
C LEU A 40 21.91 -8.93 -17.12
N LEU A 41 21.22 -7.80 -16.99
CA LEU A 41 21.84 -6.49 -17.18
C LEU A 41 22.92 -6.22 -16.13
N LYS A 42 22.65 -6.59 -14.86
CA LYS A 42 23.58 -6.43 -13.75
C LYS A 42 24.78 -7.38 -13.84
N ASP A 43 24.53 -8.69 -13.96
CA ASP A 43 25.54 -9.74 -13.72
C ASP A 43 25.91 -10.55 -14.97
N GLY A 44 25.09 -10.53 -16.03
CA GLY A 44 25.19 -11.46 -17.16
C GLY A 44 26.45 -11.26 -18.00
N GLN A 45 27.19 -12.31 -18.33
CA GLN A 45 28.46 -12.20 -19.05
C GLN A 45 28.33 -12.50 -20.55
N PRO A 46 29.10 -11.83 -21.42
CA PRO A 46 29.21 -12.24 -22.83
C PRO A 46 29.58 -13.73 -22.96
N GLY A 47 29.01 -14.41 -23.95
CA GLY A 47 29.15 -15.85 -24.16
C GLY A 47 28.15 -16.72 -23.40
N ALA A 48 27.39 -16.15 -22.44
CA ALA A 48 26.39 -16.90 -21.70
C ALA A 48 25.15 -17.18 -22.56
N ALA A 49 24.76 -18.46 -22.66
CA ALA A 49 23.49 -18.86 -23.25
C ALA A 49 22.34 -18.58 -22.29
N VAL A 50 21.30 -17.90 -22.77
CA VAL A 50 20.16 -17.48 -21.94
C VAL A 50 18.82 -17.75 -22.64
N ASP A 51 17.78 -17.93 -21.83
CA ASP A 51 16.37 -18.08 -22.24
C ASP A 51 15.55 -17.01 -21.52
N VAL A 52 15.06 -16.02 -22.27
CA VAL A 52 14.35 -14.87 -21.72
C VAL A 52 12.96 -14.76 -22.29
N SER A 53 12.04 -14.22 -21.50
CA SER A 53 10.67 -13.92 -21.92
C SER A 53 10.25 -12.57 -21.37
N GLY A 54 9.46 -11.85 -22.16
CA GLY A 54 9.01 -10.51 -21.80
C GLY A 54 8.07 -9.93 -22.85
N TRP A 55 7.76 -8.65 -22.69
CA TRP A 55 6.95 -7.88 -23.61
C TRP A 55 7.80 -6.91 -24.41
N VAL A 56 7.50 -6.83 -25.70
CA VAL A 56 8.17 -5.93 -26.64
C VAL A 56 7.80 -4.49 -26.30
N ARG A 57 8.82 -3.68 -25.95
CA ARG A 57 8.69 -2.23 -25.78
C ARG A 57 8.70 -1.52 -27.11
N THR A 58 9.70 -1.82 -27.92
CA THR A 58 9.85 -1.29 -29.27
C THR A 58 10.57 -2.30 -30.15
N ARG A 59 10.32 -2.23 -31.45
CA ARG A 59 11.09 -2.92 -32.48
C ARG A 59 11.63 -1.88 -33.47
N ARG A 60 12.86 -2.06 -33.93
CA ARG A 60 13.47 -1.28 -35.02
C ARG A 60 14.11 -2.22 -36.02
N ASP A 61 13.72 -2.11 -37.28
CA ASP A 61 14.23 -2.96 -38.35
C ASP A 61 15.46 -2.29 -39.00
N SER A 62 16.53 -3.05 -39.23
CA SER A 62 17.76 -2.60 -39.88
C SER A 62 17.66 -2.75 -41.40
N LYS A 63 18.41 -1.92 -42.13
CA LYS A 63 18.58 -2.05 -43.59
C LYS A 63 19.34 -3.32 -44.00
N GLN A 64 20.06 -3.93 -43.06
CA GLN A 64 20.91 -5.12 -43.29
C GLN A 64 20.23 -6.43 -42.84
N ALA A 65 18.89 -6.50 -42.92
CA ALA A 65 18.11 -7.72 -42.67
C ALA A 65 18.19 -8.32 -41.25
N PHE A 66 18.23 -7.46 -40.22
CA PHE A 66 18.04 -7.86 -38.81
C PHE A 66 17.17 -6.85 -38.06
N SER A 67 16.60 -7.23 -36.93
CA SER A 67 15.75 -6.38 -36.09
C SER A 67 16.31 -6.23 -34.67
N PHE A 68 16.22 -5.02 -34.13
CA PHE A 68 16.45 -4.72 -32.73
C PHE A 68 15.13 -4.71 -31.98
N ILE A 69 15.02 -5.51 -30.92
CA ILE A 69 13.86 -5.57 -30.04
C ILE A 69 14.29 -5.11 -28.66
N GLU A 70 13.58 -4.12 -28.11
CA GLU A 70 13.69 -3.75 -26.71
C GLU A 70 12.72 -4.62 -25.91
N LEU A 71 13.24 -5.59 -25.15
CA LEU A 71 12.46 -6.53 -24.36
C LEU A 71 12.44 -6.13 -22.89
N ASN A 72 11.28 -6.17 -22.24
CA ASN A 72 11.15 -5.90 -20.81
C ASN A 72 10.25 -6.95 -20.14
N ASP A 73 10.61 -7.40 -18.95
CA ASP A 73 9.90 -8.40 -18.17
C ASP A 73 9.34 -7.82 -16.85
N GLY A 74 9.39 -6.49 -16.70
CA GLY A 74 8.97 -5.76 -15.50
C GLY A 74 9.96 -5.79 -14.34
N SER A 75 11.07 -6.54 -14.44
CA SER A 75 12.04 -6.70 -13.33
C SER A 75 12.87 -5.46 -13.00
N CYS A 76 13.05 -4.57 -13.97
CA CYS A 76 13.76 -3.29 -13.85
C CYS A 76 13.19 -2.27 -14.84
N MET A 77 13.68 -1.02 -14.78
CA MET A 77 13.30 0.01 -15.75
C MET A 77 13.95 -0.24 -17.11
N ALA A 78 15.24 -0.62 -17.13
CA ALA A 78 15.96 -0.93 -18.35
C ALA A 78 15.36 -2.11 -19.13
N ASN A 79 15.61 -2.08 -20.43
CA ASN A 79 15.25 -3.16 -21.35
C ASN A 79 16.49 -3.97 -21.72
N LEU A 80 16.29 -5.23 -22.05
CA LEU A 80 17.29 -6.02 -22.75
C LEU A 80 17.13 -5.79 -24.25
N GLN A 81 18.18 -5.26 -24.90
CA GLN A 81 18.23 -5.24 -26.36
C GLN A 81 18.45 -6.67 -26.86
N VAL A 82 17.56 -7.12 -27.75
CA VAL A 82 17.64 -8.40 -28.45
C VAL A 82 17.86 -8.12 -29.94
N VAL A 83 18.90 -8.71 -30.50
CA VAL A 83 19.21 -8.66 -31.94
C VAL A 83 18.73 -9.95 -32.57
N VAL A 84 17.84 -9.85 -33.55
CA VAL A 84 17.30 -10.99 -34.30
C VAL A 84 17.68 -10.86 -35.76
N ASP A 85 18.57 -11.73 -36.22
CA ASP A 85 19.02 -11.79 -37.60
C ASP A 85 18.04 -12.57 -38.50
N ALA A 86 18.02 -12.28 -39.80
CA ALA A 86 17.19 -13.00 -40.77
C ALA A 86 17.46 -14.52 -40.83
N ASN A 87 18.64 -14.97 -40.39
CA ASN A 87 19.00 -16.38 -40.31
C ASN A 87 18.33 -17.13 -39.13
N VAL A 88 17.69 -16.42 -38.19
CA VAL A 88 16.93 -17.07 -37.11
C VAL A 88 15.74 -17.85 -37.72
N PRO A 89 15.58 -19.14 -37.41
CA PRO A 89 14.51 -19.96 -37.99
C PRO A 89 13.12 -19.32 -37.80
N GLY A 90 12.37 -19.18 -38.89
CA GLY A 90 11.03 -18.59 -38.87
C GLY A 90 10.97 -17.07 -38.78
N TYR A 91 12.10 -16.37 -38.89
CA TYR A 91 12.20 -14.90 -38.75
C TYR A 91 11.14 -14.14 -39.58
N ALA A 92 11.03 -14.43 -40.87
CA ALA A 92 10.19 -13.66 -41.80
C ALA A 92 8.71 -13.59 -41.39
N GLU A 93 8.19 -14.65 -40.77
CA GLU A 93 6.80 -14.68 -40.28
C GLU A 93 6.68 -14.23 -38.83
N ALA A 94 7.60 -14.66 -37.96
CA ALA A 94 7.56 -14.29 -36.54
C ALA A 94 7.72 -12.78 -36.34
N ILE A 95 8.67 -12.14 -37.05
CA ILE A 95 9.02 -10.74 -36.83
C ILE A 95 7.85 -9.79 -37.13
N LYS A 96 6.96 -10.14 -38.07
CA LYS A 96 5.75 -9.37 -38.39
C LYS A 96 4.82 -9.24 -37.17
N GLN A 97 4.82 -10.25 -36.30
CA GLN A 97 3.98 -10.31 -35.10
C GLN A 97 4.65 -9.72 -33.85
N VAL A 98 5.95 -9.39 -33.92
CA VAL A 98 6.70 -8.73 -32.84
C VAL A 98 6.39 -7.23 -32.85
N THR A 99 5.19 -6.88 -32.38
CA THR A 99 4.70 -5.49 -32.25
C THR A 99 4.82 -5.02 -30.80
N THR A 100 4.69 -3.70 -30.56
CA THR A 100 4.64 -3.15 -29.20
C THR A 100 3.54 -3.83 -28.38
N GLY A 101 3.90 -4.37 -27.21
CA GLY A 101 2.98 -5.09 -26.33
C GLY A 101 2.87 -6.59 -26.61
N ALA A 102 3.43 -7.10 -27.71
CA ALA A 102 3.51 -8.54 -27.96
C ALA A 102 4.41 -9.21 -26.92
N SER A 103 4.09 -10.44 -26.52
CA SER A 103 4.94 -11.24 -25.65
C SER A 103 5.76 -12.23 -26.49
N ILE A 104 7.06 -12.29 -26.20
CA ILE A 104 7.99 -13.16 -26.92
C ILE A 104 8.87 -13.94 -25.95
N ARG A 105 9.38 -15.08 -26.42
CA ARG A 105 10.46 -15.86 -25.82
C ARG A 105 11.62 -15.94 -26.79
N VAL A 106 12.82 -15.71 -26.28
CA VAL A 106 14.04 -15.69 -27.08
C VAL A 106 15.10 -16.51 -26.35
N THR A 107 15.65 -17.51 -27.02
CA THR A 107 16.90 -18.13 -26.57
C THR A 107 18.05 -17.60 -27.40
N GLY A 108 19.19 -17.37 -26.78
CA GLY A 108 20.33 -16.79 -27.48
C GLY A 108 21.58 -16.76 -26.65
N GLU A 109 22.54 -15.97 -27.09
CA GLU A 109 23.81 -15.76 -26.39
C GLU A 109 23.98 -14.27 -26.08
N LEU A 110 24.37 -13.95 -24.85
CA LEU A 110 24.74 -12.59 -24.50
C LEU A 110 26.05 -12.21 -25.21
N THR A 111 26.10 -11.01 -25.77
CA THR A 111 27.32 -10.43 -26.34
C THR A 111 27.60 -9.08 -25.71
N ALA A 112 28.86 -8.64 -25.77
CA ALA A 112 29.19 -7.25 -25.43
C ALA A 112 28.43 -6.33 -26.39
N SER A 113 27.67 -5.39 -25.85
CA SER A 113 26.92 -4.46 -26.69
C SER A 113 27.86 -3.40 -27.28
N PRO A 114 27.74 -3.07 -28.58
CA PRO A 114 28.48 -1.97 -29.18
C PRO A 114 27.95 -0.58 -28.75
N GLY A 115 26.76 -0.51 -28.14
CA GLY A 115 26.14 0.74 -27.68
C GLY A 115 26.64 1.21 -26.32
N ALA A 116 26.98 2.48 -26.20
CA ALA A 116 27.56 3.07 -24.98
C ALA A 116 26.65 3.04 -23.72
N LYS A 117 25.34 2.80 -23.89
CA LYS A 117 24.35 2.84 -22.80
C LYS A 117 24.03 1.47 -22.19
N GLN A 118 24.54 0.38 -22.75
CA GLN A 118 24.22 -0.96 -22.29
C GLN A 118 25.45 -1.86 -22.41
N ARG A 119 25.72 -2.66 -21.38
CA ARG A 119 26.90 -3.53 -21.30
C ARG A 119 26.78 -4.77 -22.18
N VAL A 120 25.57 -5.32 -22.26
CA VAL A 120 25.27 -6.56 -22.98
C VAL A 120 24.02 -6.41 -23.83
N GLU A 121 23.95 -7.21 -24.88
CA GLU A 121 22.76 -7.45 -25.70
C GLU A 121 22.62 -8.96 -25.96
N LEU A 122 21.43 -9.40 -26.36
CA LEU A 122 21.15 -10.80 -26.66
C LEU A 122 21.13 -11.05 -28.17
N GLN A 123 22.06 -11.86 -28.66
CA GLN A 123 22.01 -12.38 -30.03
C GLN A 123 21.09 -13.58 -30.08
N ALA A 124 19.94 -13.43 -30.75
CA ALA A 124 18.90 -14.45 -30.78
C ALA A 124 19.33 -15.67 -31.62
N LYS A 125 19.15 -16.87 -31.05
CA LYS A 125 19.23 -18.16 -31.73
C LYS A 125 17.83 -18.69 -32.08
N THR A 126 16.83 -18.37 -31.24
CA THR A 126 15.42 -18.67 -31.50
C THR A 126 14.55 -17.45 -31.16
N LEU A 127 13.41 -17.34 -31.84
CA LEU A 127 12.37 -16.36 -31.56
C LEU A 127 11.02 -17.06 -31.58
N THR A 128 10.28 -16.99 -30.47
CA THR A 128 8.91 -17.51 -30.36
C THR A 128 7.98 -16.38 -29.92
N VAL A 129 6.93 -16.15 -30.70
CA VAL A 129 5.84 -15.23 -30.30
C VAL A 129 4.86 -16.01 -29.43
N LEU A 130 4.70 -15.58 -28.18
CA LEU A 130 3.81 -16.22 -27.21
C LEU A 130 2.39 -15.65 -27.25
N GLY A 131 2.29 -14.34 -27.54
CA GLY A 131 1.03 -13.63 -27.65
C GLY A 131 1.21 -12.38 -28.48
N THR A 132 0.29 -12.16 -29.41
CA THR A 132 0.31 -11.00 -30.31
C THR A 132 -0.34 -9.79 -29.64
N ALA A 133 0.01 -8.59 -30.12
CA ALA A 133 -0.67 -7.36 -29.77
C ALA A 133 -1.03 -6.60 -31.06
N ASP A 134 -2.30 -6.28 -31.24
CA ASP A 134 -2.76 -5.48 -32.38
C ASP A 134 -2.16 -4.07 -32.27
N ALA A 135 -1.27 -3.72 -33.21
CA ALA A 135 -0.55 -2.46 -33.21
C ALA A 135 -1.47 -1.23 -33.38
N VAL A 136 -2.72 -1.41 -33.82
CA VAL A 136 -3.70 -0.32 -33.96
C VAL A 136 -4.57 -0.23 -32.71
N LYS A 137 -5.01 -1.38 -32.17
CA LYS A 137 -5.96 -1.41 -31.03
C LYS A 137 -5.31 -1.35 -29.67
N TYR A 138 -4.04 -1.69 -29.54
CA TYR A 138 -3.37 -1.70 -28.25
C TYR A 138 -3.31 -0.28 -27.66
N PRO A 139 -3.85 0.00 -26.47
CA PRO A 139 -3.99 1.38 -26.00
C PRO A 139 -2.65 2.00 -25.60
N LEU A 140 -1.67 1.19 -25.18
CA LEU A 140 -0.32 1.63 -24.79
C LEU A 140 0.61 1.74 -26.00
N GLN A 141 0.20 2.57 -26.96
CA GLN A 141 1.01 2.92 -28.12
C GLN A 141 2.31 3.63 -27.69
N LYS A 142 3.32 3.63 -28.59
CA LYS A 142 4.63 4.27 -28.38
C LYS A 142 4.54 5.81 -28.46
N LYS A 143 3.76 6.40 -27.55
CA LYS A 143 3.60 7.84 -27.35
C LYS A 143 3.36 8.12 -25.87
N GLY A 144 3.50 9.39 -25.47
CA GLY A 144 3.09 9.82 -24.14
C GLY A 144 1.58 9.68 -23.96
N HIS A 145 1.16 9.33 -22.75
CA HIS A 145 -0.23 9.22 -22.32
C HIS A 145 -0.43 10.04 -21.05
N SER A 146 -1.60 10.67 -20.90
CA SER A 146 -1.93 11.39 -19.66
C SER A 146 -2.21 10.41 -18.51
N PHE A 147 -2.04 10.86 -17.26
CA PHE A 147 -2.36 10.04 -16.10
C PHE A 147 -3.87 9.79 -15.98
N GLU A 148 -4.70 10.71 -16.45
CA GLU A 148 -6.16 10.55 -16.55
C GLU A 148 -6.51 9.33 -17.42
N PHE A 149 -5.97 9.27 -18.63
CA PHE A 149 -6.20 8.13 -19.53
C PHE A 149 -5.64 6.83 -18.95
N LEU A 150 -4.45 6.88 -18.34
CA LEU A 150 -3.86 5.68 -17.73
C LEU A 150 -4.70 5.15 -16.57
N ARG A 151 -5.42 6.00 -15.82
CA ARG A 151 -6.38 5.59 -14.79
C ARG A 151 -7.58 4.84 -15.38
N GLU A 152 -8.08 5.24 -16.55
CA GLU A 152 -9.19 4.53 -17.24
C GLU A 152 -8.81 3.11 -17.67
N ILE A 153 -7.53 2.86 -17.92
CA ILE A 153 -6.99 1.55 -18.30
C ILE A 153 -6.06 0.97 -17.22
N ALA A 154 -6.42 1.11 -15.94
CA ALA A 154 -5.59 0.69 -14.81
C ALA A 154 -5.07 -0.77 -14.91
N HIS A 155 -5.88 -1.67 -15.48
CA HIS A 155 -5.50 -3.06 -15.76
C HIS A 155 -4.30 -3.23 -16.73
N LEU A 156 -3.97 -2.20 -17.52
CA LEU A 156 -2.81 -2.19 -18.44
C LEU A 156 -1.70 -1.24 -17.99
N ARG A 157 -2.01 -0.19 -17.22
CA ARG A 157 -1.07 0.91 -16.95
C ARG A 157 0.24 0.47 -16.30
N ALA A 158 0.23 -0.61 -15.51
CA ALA A 158 1.43 -1.21 -14.91
C ALA A 158 2.50 -1.62 -15.93
N ARG A 159 2.12 -1.78 -17.20
CA ARG A 159 3.07 -2.01 -18.29
C ARG A 159 3.82 -0.75 -18.69
N THR A 160 3.45 0.45 -18.30
CA THR A 160 4.21 1.67 -18.61
C THR A 160 5.42 1.83 -17.69
N ASN A 161 6.39 2.67 -18.08
CA ASN A 161 7.58 2.93 -17.27
C ASN A 161 7.23 3.48 -15.88
N THR A 162 6.35 4.49 -15.83
CA THR A 162 5.96 5.13 -14.56
C THR A 162 5.32 4.14 -13.60
N PHE A 163 4.29 3.42 -14.01
CA PHE A 163 3.58 2.51 -13.10
C PHE A 163 4.36 1.23 -12.81
N GLY A 164 5.26 0.79 -13.71
CA GLY A 164 6.23 -0.25 -13.41
C GLY A 164 7.22 0.17 -12.30
N ALA A 165 7.71 1.41 -12.36
CA ALA A 165 8.56 2.00 -11.32
C ALA A 165 7.81 2.13 -9.99
N ILE A 166 6.57 2.64 -10.01
CA ILE A 166 5.73 2.77 -8.82
C ILE A 166 5.51 1.40 -8.17
N ALA A 167 5.23 0.34 -8.95
CA ALA A 167 5.04 -1.00 -8.42
C ALA A 167 6.31 -1.55 -7.73
N ARG A 168 7.49 -1.34 -8.33
CA ARG A 168 8.77 -1.74 -7.74
C ARG A 168 9.12 -0.95 -6.48
N VAL A 169 8.93 0.37 -6.49
CA VAL A 169 9.13 1.23 -5.31
C VAL A 169 8.14 0.88 -4.21
N ARG A 170 6.86 0.67 -4.52
CA ARG A 170 5.87 0.19 -3.54
C ARG A 170 6.30 -1.10 -2.88
N ASN A 171 6.76 -2.08 -3.67
CA ASN A 171 7.28 -3.33 -3.12
C ASN A 171 8.49 -3.09 -2.20
N CYS A 172 9.42 -2.20 -2.57
CA CYS A 172 10.56 -1.83 -1.72
C CYS A 172 10.12 -1.17 -0.42
N VAL A 173 9.14 -0.27 -0.46
CA VAL A 173 8.56 0.39 0.72
C VAL A 173 7.91 -0.65 1.64
N CYS A 174 7.07 -1.55 1.13
CA CYS A 174 6.45 -2.59 1.95
C CYS A 174 7.49 -3.48 2.65
N ASP A 175 8.53 -3.90 1.92
CA ASP A 175 9.63 -4.70 2.48
C ASP A 175 10.46 -3.90 3.50
N SER A 176 10.71 -2.61 3.27
CA SER A 176 11.35 -1.71 4.23
C SER A 176 10.56 -1.62 5.53
N ILE A 177 9.24 -1.44 5.44
CA ILE A 177 8.35 -1.35 6.60
C ILE A 177 8.42 -2.62 7.45
N HIS A 178 8.25 -3.80 6.82
CA HIS A 178 8.33 -5.06 7.54
C HIS A 178 9.69 -5.26 8.19
N ARG A 179 10.80 -4.98 7.49
CA ARG A 179 12.15 -5.07 8.06
C ARG A 179 12.36 -4.09 9.20
N PHE A 180 11.86 -2.85 9.10
CA PHE A 180 12.01 -1.82 10.13
C PHE A 180 11.42 -2.29 11.47
N PHE A 181 10.17 -2.76 11.46
CA PHE A 181 9.46 -3.20 12.66
C PHE A 181 9.96 -4.55 13.18
N GLN A 182 10.10 -5.55 12.31
CA GLN A 182 10.48 -6.90 12.75
C GLN A 182 11.92 -6.97 13.27
N SER A 183 12.85 -6.17 12.71
CA SER A 183 14.22 -6.08 13.25
C SER A 183 14.29 -5.43 14.64
N ARG A 184 13.22 -4.74 15.07
CA ARG A 184 13.07 -4.11 16.38
C ARG A 184 12.19 -4.93 17.34
N GLY A 185 11.83 -6.16 16.96
CA GLY A 185 11.05 -7.07 17.78
C GLY A 185 9.54 -6.81 17.79
N PHE A 186 9.03 -5.94 16.90
CA PHE A 186 7.59 -5.73 16.78
C PHE A 186 6.92 -6.95 16.14
N LEU A 187 5.73 -7.30 16.62
CA LEU A 187 4.92 -8.35 16.04
C LEU A 187 3.95 -7.80 14.99
N TYR A 188 3.90 -8.44 13.82
CA TYR A 188 2.89 -8.15 12.81
C TYR A 188 1.54 -8.76 13.22
N VAL A 189 0.53 -7.92 13.43
CA VAL A 189 -0.81 -8.35 13.86
C VAL A 189 -1.82 -8.01 12.78
N HIS A 190 -2.69 -8.98 12.48
CA HIS A 190 -3.84 -8.78 11.59
C HIS A 190 -5.07 -8.42 12.44
N THR A 191 -5.38 -7.14 12.49
CA THR A 191 -6.59 -6.61 13.13
C THR A 191 -7.83 -6.82 12.24
N PRO A 192 -9.04 -6.88 12.82
CA PRO A 192 -10.25 -7.17 12.05
C PRO A 192 -10.59 -6.03 11.08
N ILE A 193 -11.04 -6.40 9.88
CA ILE A 193 -11.50 -5.44 8.87
C ILE A 193 -12.99 -5.11 9.04
N ILE A 194 -13.80 -6.11 9.39
CA ILE A 194 -15.20 -5.91 9.73
C ILE A 194 -15.27 -5.58 11.22
N THR A 195 -15.86 -4.44 11.56
CA THR A 195 -15.94 -3.95 12.93
C THR A 195 -17.35 -3.49 13.29
N THR A 196 -17.62 -3.42 14.59
CA THR A 196 -18.83 -2.82 15.16
C THR A 196 -18.52 -1.57 15.97
N SER A 197 -17.28 -1.08 15.89
CA SER A 197 -16.77 0.07 16.64
C SER A 197 -16.25 1.12 15.66
N ASP A 198 -16.54 2.39 15.94
CA ASP A 198 -15.88 3.50 15.25
C ASP A 198 -14.63 3.90 16.05
N CYS A 199 -13.45 3.71 15.47
CA CYS A 199 -12.19 4.08 16.08
C CYS A 199 -11.99 5.60 16.11
N GLU A 200 -12.42 6.32 15.08
CA GLU A 200 -12.20 7.77 14.97
C GLU A 200 -13.36 8.57 15.59
N GLY A 201 -14.51 7.94 15.81
CA GLY A 201 -15.65 8.46 16.58
C GLY A 201 -16.45 9.56 15.89
N ALA A 202 -16.18 9.85 14.62
CA ALA A 202 -16.80 10.94 13.86
C ALA A 202 -16.87 10.66 12.35
N GLY A 203 -16.48 9.46 11.89
CA GLY A 203 -16.27 9.16 10.48
C GLY A 203 -17.48 8.50 9.82
N GLU A 204 -17.74 8.83 8.55
CA GLU A 204 -18.65 8.03 7.73
C GLU A 204 -17.97 6.68 7.42
N MET A 205 -18.52 5.57 7.94
CA MET A 205 -18.03 4.21 7.70
C MET A 205 -18.87 3.49 6.63
N PHE A 206 -18.24 2.63 5.83
CA PHE A 206 -18.96 1.76 4.92
C PHE A 206 -19.66 0.65 5.69
N GLN A 207 -20.97 0.51 5.50
CA GLN A 207 -21.75 -0.55 6.12
C GLN A 207 -21.50 -1.91 5.43
N VAL A 208 -21.32 -2.96 6.24
CA VAL A 208 -21.24 -4.34 5.80
C VAL A 208 -22.53 -5.04 6.20
N THR A 209 -23.35 -5.44 5.22
CA THR A 209 -24.67 -6.03 5.48
C THR A 209 -25.02 -7.10 4.46
N THR A 210 -25.79 -8.09 4.90
CA THR A 210 -26.44 -9.10 4.05
C THR A 210 -27.94 -8.85 3.89
N LEU A 211 -28.49 -7.87 4.61
CA LEU A 211 -29.88 -7.46 4.51
C LEU A 211 -30.13 -6.73 3.18
N GLY A 212 -31.26 -7.02 2.53
CA GLY A 212 -31.75 -6.21 1.40
C GLY A 212 -30.88 -6.20 0.13
N VAL A 213 -29.74 -6.89 0.10
CA VAL A 213 -28.97 -7.13 -1.13
C VAL A 213 -29.65 -8.26 -1.87
N GLY A 214 -30.56 -7.91 -2.78
CA GLY A 214 -31.54 -8.79 -3.39
C GLY A 214 -31.08 -10.23 -3.62
N ARG A 215 -31.68 -11.16 -2.85
CA ARG A 215 -32.02 -12.47 -3.40
C ARG A 215 -33.01 -12.18 -4.53
N GLY A 216 -32.50 -11.87 -5.72
CA GLY A 216 -33.26 -12.06 -6.95
C GLY A 216 -33.86 -13.45 -6.85
N THR A 217 -35.17 -13.53 -7.00
CA THR A 217 -35.99 -14.75 -7.06
C THR A 217 -35.22 -15.89 -7.74
N ARG A 218 -34.47 -16.68 -6.96
CA ARG A 218 -34.11 -18.03 -7.34
C ARG A 218 -35.30 -18.85 -6.92
N ASP A 219 -36.11 -19.10 -7.92
CA ASP A 219 -37.23 -20.02 -7.93
C ASP A 219 -36.69 -21.41 -7.58
N GLU A 220 -36.49 -21.66 -6.29
CA GLU A 220 -36.16 -22.97 -5.75
C GLU A 220 -37.41 -23.51 -5.06
N GLY A 221 -38.24 -24.16 -5.87
CA GLY A 221 -38.96 -25.36 -5.48
C GLY A 221 -40.01 -25.21 -4.39
N LEU A 222 -41.07 -24.45 -4.66
CA LEU A 222 -42.36 -24.78 -4.04
C LEU A 222 -43.03 -25.89 -4.86
N GLY A 223 -43.14 -27.04 -4.21
CA GLY A 223 -43.82 -28.21 -4.72
C GLY A 223 -45.26 -27.89 -5.12
N LYS A 224 -45.71 -28.68 -6.10
CA LYS A 224 -47.10 -28.98 -6.48
C LYS A 224 -48.13 -28.47 -5.46
N GLU A 225 -49.06 -27.65 -5.93
CA GLU A 225 -50.47 -27.88 -5.63
C GLU A 225 -51.41 -27.31 -6.70
N THR A 226 -52.16 -28.26 -7.25
CA THR A 226 -53.42 -28.25 -8.01
C THR A 226 -54.18 -26.96 -8.29
N SER A 227 -54.60 -26.88 -9.56
CA SER A 227 -55.67 -26.07 -10.15
C SER A 227 -56.98 -26.00 -9.33
N GLY A 228 -57.49 -24.79 -9.13
CA GLY A 228 -58.89 -24.50 -8.78
C GLY A 228 -59.22 -23.02 -9.07
N PRO A 229 -60.40 -22.68 -9.64
CA PRO A 229 -60.69 -21.33 -10.08
C PRO A 229 -61.14 -20.42 -8.93
N VAL A 230 -60.88 -19.14 -9.16
CA VAL A 230 -61.16 -17.95 -8.34
C VAL A 230 -62.62 -17.86 -7.90
N THR A 231 -62.86 -17.61 -6.60
CA THR A 231 -64.03 -16.86 -6.14
C THR A 231 -63.62 -15.82 -5.10
N ALA A 232 -64.19 -14.63 -5.26
CA ALA A 232 -63.95 -13.43 -4.49
C ALA A 232 -64.59 -13.45 -3.08
N ALA A 233 -64.23 -12.41 -2.33
CA ALA A 233 -64.85 -11.88 -1.10
C ALA A 233 -64.31 -12.42 0.23
N GLY A 234 -63.66 -11.53 0.98
CA GLY A 234 -63.22 -11.75 2.35
C GLY A 234 -62.32 -10.62 2.82
N ALA A 235 -62.89 -9.45 3.08
CA ALA A 235 -62.20 -8.38 3.77
C ALA A 235 -61.80 -8.85 5.17
N ALA A 236 -60.50 -8.92 5.44
CA ALA A 236 -59.94 -8.99 6.78
C ALA A 236 -58.85 -7.91 6.89
N THR A 237 -59.15 -6.94 7.74
CA THR A 237 -58.34 -5.84 8.27
C THR A 237 -56.83 -6.13 8.38
N PRO A 238 -55.95 -5.17 8.05
CA PRO A 238 -54.57 -5.25 8.51
C PRO A 238 -54.60 -5.14 10.04
N SER A 239 -54.07 -6.13 10.75
CA SER A 239 -53.87 -5.99 12.19
C SER A 239 -52.82 -4.90 12.40
N LEU A 240 -53.29 -3.73 12.81
CA LEU A 240 -52.51 -2.75 13.55
C LEU A 240 -52.16 -3.40 14.89
N ASP A 241 -50.97 -4.00 14.96
CA ASP A 241 -50.33 -4.31 16.24
C ASP A 241 -49.18 -3.31 16.42
N PRO A 242 -49.42 -2.17 17.10
CA PRO A 242 -48.39 -1.18 17.39
C PRO A 242 -47.68 -1.62 18.68
N ARG A 243 -46.94 -2.72 18.62
CA ARG A 243 -45.91 -3.00 19.63
C ARG A 243 -44.62 -2.35 19.13
N PRO A 244 -43.99 -1.43 19.88
CA PRO A 244 -42.65 -0.98 19.55
C PRO A 244 -41.74 -2.16 19.87
N SER A 245 -41.53 -3.04 18.90
CA SER A 245 -40.43 -3.97 19.03
C SER A 245 -39.18 -3.11 18.88
N SER A 246 -38.48 -2.88 19.97
CA SER A 246 -37.07 -2.49 19.99
C SER A 246 -36.21 -3.63 19.39
N LEU A 247 -36.65 -4.22 18.28
CA LEU A 247 -35.92 -5.19 17.50
C LEU A 247 -34.90 -4.36 16.73
N ASP A 248 -33.67 -4.38 17.21
CA ASP A 248 -32.50 -3.93 16.46
C ASP A 248 -32.66 -4.37 14.98
N PRO A 249 -32.70 -3.43 14.01
CA PRO A 249 -32.89 -3.76 12.60
C PRO A 249 -31.79 -4.69 12.06
N TYR A 250 -30.67 -4.81 12.77
CA TYR A 250 -29.55 -5.66 12.43
C TYR A 250 -29.56 -7.02 13.15
N ALA A 251 -30.54 -7.32 13.99
CA ALA A 251 -30.64 -8.60 14.70
C ALA A 251 -30.67 -9.82 13.76
N ASN A 252 -31.18 -9.65 12.54
CA ASN A 252 -31.23 -10.67 11.49
C ASN A 252 -30.16 -10.51 10.41
N ASP A 253 -29.23 -9.55 10.56
CA ASP A 253 -28.07 -9.45 9.67
C ASP A 253 -27.03 -10.53 10.03
N PHE A 254 -25.99 -10.68 9.20
CA PHE A 254 -25.00 -11.77 9.33
C PHE A 254 -24.32 -11.82 10.70
N PHE A 255 -24.01 -10.66 11.28
CA PHE A 255 -23.33 -10.56 12.59
C PHE A 255 -24.30 -10.32 13.75
N GLY A 256 -25.61 -10.27 13.50
CA GLY A 256 -26.63 -9.99 14.53
C GLY A 256 -26.58 -8.58 15.13
N LYS A 257 -25.82 -7.66 14.53
CA LYS A 257 -25.69 -6.24 14.89
C LYS A 257 -25.10 -5.47 13.71
N LYS A 258 -25.19 -4.13 13.75
CA LYS A 258 -24.63 -3.25 12.72
C LYS A 258 -23.12 -3.48 12.61
N ALA A 259 -22.65 -3.77 11.39
CA ALA A 259 -21.24 -3.95 11.09
C ALA A 259 -20.79 -3.01 9.96
N SER A 260 -19.51 -2.64 9.99
CA SER A 260 -18.90 -1.70 9.06
C SER A 260 -17.49 -2.17 8.66
N LEU A 261 -16.94 -1.60 7.59
CA LEU A 261 -15.51 -1.68 7.29
C LEU A 261 -14.74 -0.71 8.18
N THR A 262 -13.64 -1.18 8.76
CA THR A 262 -12.85 -0.40 9.72
C THR A 262 -12.16 0.82 9.10
N VAL A 263 -12.12 1.91 9.87
CA VAL A 263 -11.34 3.10 9.56
C VAL A 263 -9.89 2.98 10.06
N SER A 264 -9.64 2.11 11.05
CA SER A 264 -8.35 1.91 11.69
C SER A 264 -8.35 0.64 12.53
N GLY A 265 -7.23 -0.09 12.58
CA GLY A 265 -7.05 -1.23 13.48
C GLY A 265 -6.49 -0.86 14.86
N GLN A 266 -6.41 0.43 15.18
CA GLN A 266 -5.70 0.93 16.37
C GLN A 266 -6.24 0.35 17.68
N LEU A 267 -7.56 0.37 17.89
CA LEU A 267 -8.15 -0.06 19.16
C LEU A 267 -7.84 -1.54 19.45
N GLU A 268 -7.92 -2.41 18.44
CA GLU A 268 -7.52 -3.82 18.55
C GLU A 268 -6.00 -3.97 18.66
N GLY A 269 -5.23 -3.11 17.99
CA GLY A 269 -3.77 -3.02 18.13
C GLY A 269 -3.33 -2.79 19.58
N GLU A 270 -3.99 -1.87 20.28
CA GLU A 270 -3.74 -1.57 21.70
C GLU A 270 -3.95 -2.81 22.60
N THR A 271 -4.94 -3.65 22.29
CA THR A 271 -5.20 -4.89 23.07
C THR A 271 -4.02 -5.86 23.00
N PHE A 272 -3.42 -6.01 21.80
CA PHE A 272 -2.26 -6.87 21.60
C PHE A 272 -1.01 -6.21 22.17
N ALA A 273 -0.82 -4.91 21.94
CA ALA A 273 0.33 -4.17 22.41
C ALA A 273 0.52 -4.30 23.93
N CYS A 274 -0.58 -4.16 24.67
CA CYS A 274 -0.61 -4.29 26.12
C CYS A 274 -0.38 -5.73 26.63
N ALA A 275 -0.39 -6.74 25.77
CA ALA A 275 -0.21 -8.15 26.14
C ALA A 275 1.14 -8.73 25.70
N VAL A 276 1.60 -8.42 24.48
CA VAL A 276 2.74 -9.09 23.84
C VAL A 276 3.92 -8.15 23.51
N GLY A 277 3.86 -6.89 23.94
CA GLY A 277 4.88 -5.89 23.62
C GLY A 277 4.55 -5.12 22.34
N PRO A 278 5.52 -4.43 21.72
CA PRO A 278 5.28 -3.64 20.52
C PRO A 278 4.69 -4.46 19.35
N VAL A 279 3.65 -3.93 18.72
CA VAL A 279 2.99 -4.55 17.55
C VAL A 279 2.83 -3.55 16.43
N TYR A 280 2.57 -4.02 15.22
CA TYR A 280 2.13 -3.16 14.12
C TYR A 280 1.11 -3.87 13.24
N THR A 281 0.15 -3.11 12.73
CA THR A 281 -0.74 -3.54 11.65
C THR A 281 -0.15 -3.11 10.30
N PHE A 282 -0.59 -3.82 9.26
CA PHE A 282 -0.37 -3.46 7.87
C PHE A 282 -1.57 -4.04 7.14
N GLY A 283 -2.58 -3.21 6.86
CA GLY A 283 -3.85 -3.67 6.34
C GLY A 283 -4.65 -2.58 5.64
N PRO A 284 -5.71 -2.95 4.91
CA PRO A 284 -6.61 -1.99 4.29
C PRO A 284 -7.50 -1.32 5.34
N THR A 285 -7.76 -0.04 5.15
CA THR A 285 -8.71 0.78 5.91
C THR A 285 -9.61 1.55 4.95
N PHE A 286 -10.77 1.95 5.43
CA PHE A 286 -11.84 2.48 4.58
C PHE A 286 -12.42 3.76 5.16
N ARG A 287 -12.72 4.73 4.30
CA ARG A 287 -13.43 5.97 4.66
C ARG A 287 -14.53 6.25 3.66
N ALA A 288 -15.77 6.41 4.13
CA ALA A 288 -16.94 6.59 3.26
C ALA A 288 -17.27 8.06 2.95
N GLU A 289 -16.42 8.99 3.38
CA GLU A 289 -16.54 10.42 3.08
C GLU A 289 -16.68 10.66 1.57
N ASN A 290 -17.63 11.51 1.18
CA ASN A 290 -17.81 11.93 -0.22
C ASN A 290 -16.75 12.96 -0.68
N SER A 291 -15.47 12.61 -0.55
CA SER A 291 -14.32 13.44 -0.87
C SER A 291 -13.68 13.02 -2.19
N ASN A 292 -13.79 13.87 -3.22
CA ASN A 292 -13.22 13.62 -4.55
C ASN A 292 -12.04 14.56 -4.84
N THR A 293 -10.94 14.37 -4.12
CA THR A 293 -9.72 15.19 -4.26
C THR A 293 -8.54 14.36 -4.79
N THR A 294 -7.43 15.01 -5.11
CA THR A 294 -6.19 14.32 -5.54
C THR A 294 -5.45 13.58 -4.42
N ARG A 295 -5.93 13.70 -3.17
CA ARG A 295 -5.25 13.21 -1.95
C ARG A 295 -6.05 12.20 -1.13
N HIS A 296 -7.29 11.92 -1.51
CA HIS A 296 -8.19 11.03 -0.77
C HIS A 296 -8.57 9.79 -1.58
N LEU A 297 -8.64 8.66 -0.87
CA LEU A 297 -9.16 7.37 -1.34
C LEU A 297 -10.21 6.87 -0.35
N ALA A 298 -11.16 6.11 -0.84
CA ALA A 298 -12.15 5.42 -0.01
C ALA A 298 -11.61 4.09 0.56
N GLU A 299 -10.61 3.49 -0.09
CA GLU A 299 -9.88 2.30 0.33
C GLU A 299 -8.39 2.59 0.17
N PHE A 300 -7.64 2.44 1.26
CA PHE A 300 -6.20 2.70 1.31
C PHE A 300 -5.53 1.77 2.33
N TRP A 301 -4.21 1.75 2.38
CA TRP A 301 -3.45 0.89 3.28
C TRP A 301 -2.82 1.68 4.41
N MET A 302 -3.04 1.22 5.63
CA MET A 302 -2.50 1.82 6.84
C MET A 302 -1.46 0.90 7.48
N ILE A 303 -0.46 1.52 8.07
CA ILE A 303 0.56 0.87 8.89
C ILE A 303 0.49 1.50 10.26
N GLU A 304 0.07 0.71 11.26
CA GLU A 304 -0.30 1.23 12.57
C GLU A 304 0.48 0.52 13.67
N PRO A 305 1.67 1.01 14.06
CA PRO A 305 2.36 0.52 15.23
C PRO A 305 1.72 0.99 16.54
N GLU A 306 1.71 0.10 17.52
CA GLU A 306 1.34 0.37 18.91
C GLU A 306 2.43 -0.15 19.85
N MET A 307 2.84 0.70 20.79
CA MET A 307 3.96 0.44 21.68
C MET A 307 3.55 0.64 23.14
N PRO A 308 3.54 -0.42 23.97
CA PRO A 308 3.38 -0.26 25.40
C PRO A 308 4.62 0.44 25.99
N PHE A 309 4.41 1.22 27.05
CA PHE A 309 5.43 1.99 27.78
C PHE A 309 6.06 3.15 27.01
N TYR A 310 5.53 3.51 25.84
CA TYR A 310 5.98 4.67 25.07
C TYR A 310 5.14 5.90 25.43
N GLU A 311 5.80 7.04 25.62
CA GLU A 311 5.16 8.35 25.67
C GLU A 311 5.23 9.08 24.31
N LEU A 312 4.56 10.22 24.20
CA LEU A 312 4.56 11.02 22.97
C LEU A 312 5.97 11.32 22.40
N PRO A 313 7.00 11.68 23.19
CA PRO A 313 8.34 11.90 22.66
C PRO A 313 8.97 10.67 22.00
N ASP A 314 8.73 9.48 22.56
CA ASP A 314 9.20 8.20 22.00
C ASP A 314 8.46 7.88 20.70
N ASN A 315 7.16 8.17 20.68
CA ASN A 315 6.32 8.00 19.49
C ASN A 315 6.77 8.88 18.32
N MET A 316 7.07 10.17 18.60
CA MET A 316 7.61 11.11 17.61
C MET A 316 8.99 10.66 17.10
N GLN A 317 9.85 10.16 17.99
CA GLN A 317 11.16 9.64 17.63
C GLN A 317 11.05 8.42 16.70
N LEU A 318 10.18 7.45 17.03
CA LEU A 318 9.97 6.27 16.20
C LEU A 318 9.43 6.64 14.81
N ALA A 319 8.48 7.59 14.74
CA ALA A 319 7.91 8.06 13.49
C ALA A 319 8.96 8.70 12.56
N GLU A 320 9.86 9.52 13.12
CA GLU A 320 10.98 10.11 12.37
C GLU A 320 11.95 9.03 11.85
N GLU A 321 12.38 8.11 12.71
CA GLU A 321 13.27 7.00 12.31
C GLU A 321 12.66 6.11 11.25
N PHE A 322 11.35 5.89 11.34
CA PHE A 322 10.59 5.08 10.41
C PHE A 322 10.59 5.69 9.00
N ILE A 323 10.24 6.97 8.88
CA ILE A 323 10.24 7.69 7.60
C ILE A 323 11.67 7.73 7.02
N LYS A 324 12.67 8.11 7.83
CA LYS A 324 14.08 8.16 7.38
C LYS A 324 14.57 6.79 6.91
N THR A 325 14.12 5.69 7.52
CA THR A 325 14.48 4.34 7.07
C THR A 325 13.88 4.01 5.71
N ILE A 326 12.59 4.27 5.50
CA ILE A 326 11.92 4.03 4.22
C ILE A 326 12.60 4.83 3.10
N VAL A 327 12.85 6.12 3.33
CA VAL A 327 13.51 6.99 2.34
C VAL A 327 14.89 6.46 1.96
N ARG A 328 15.69 6.08 2.95
CA ARG A 328 17.02 5.50 2.72
C ARG A 328 16.96 4.21 1.91
N ASP A 329 16.10 3.28 2.30
CA ASP A 329 15.94 2.00 1.61
C ASP A 329 15.53 2.19 0.14
N VAL A 330 14.62 3.14 -0.15
CA VAL A 330 14.19 3.44 -1.53
C VAL A 330 15.33 4.02 -2.36
N LEU A 331 16.09 4.98 -1.81
CA LEU A 331 17.24 5.57 -2.50
C LEU A 331 18.34 4.54 -2.80
N GLU A 332 18.60 3.62 -1.86
CA GLU A 332 19.64 2.60 -1.99
C GLU A 332 19.22 1.44 -2.93
N ARG A 333 17.96 1.02 -2.87
CA ARG A 333 17.50 -0.23 -3.51
C ARG A 333 16.74 -0.01 -4.81
N CYS A 334 16.23 1.20 -5.06
CA CYS A 334 15.52 1.56 -6.29
C CYS A 334 16.19 2.68 -7.09
N PRO A 335 17.54 2.78 -7.20
CA PRO A 335 18.20 3.96 -7.76
C PRO A 335 17.82 4.25 -9.21
N GLU A 336 17.56 3.21 -10.01
CA GLU A 336 17.14 3.35 -11.40
C GLU A 336 15.73 3.95 -11.53
N ASP A 337 14.79 3.47 -10.71
CA ASP A 337 13.42 3.98 -10.66
C ASP A 337 13.38 5.41 -10.10
N MET A 338 14.20 5.69 -9.09
CA MET A 338 14.34 7.02 -8.50
C MET A 338 14.95 8.04 -9.46
N ALA A 339 15.94 7.63 -10.27
CA ALA A 339 16.47 8.46 -11.35
C ALA A 339 15.38 8.79 -12.38
N PHE A 340 14.52 7.83 -12.73
CA PHE A 340 13.38 8.05 -13.61
C PHE A 340 12.37 9.04 -13.02
N PHE A 341 11.98 8.89 -11.75
CA PHE A 341 11.08 9.82 -11.09
C PHE A 341 11.65 11.25 -11.08
N ASN A 342 12.94 11.39 -10.80
CA ASN A 342 13.63 12.67 -10.81
C ASN A 342 13.69 13.31 -12.21
N GLU A 343 13.87 12.51 -13.27
CA GLU A 343 13.92 13.04 -14.63
C GLU A 343 12.52 13.40 -15.16
N ARG A 344 11.51 12.58 -14.84
CA ARG A 344 10.23 12.55 -15.58
C ARG A 344 9.01 13.00 -14.79
N ILE A 345 9.03 12.93 -13.47
CA ILE A 345 7.87 13.22 -12.61
C ILE A 345 8.11 14.50 -11.80
N ASP A 346 9.13 14.52 -10.95
CA ASP A 346 9.49 15.67 -10.13
C ASP A 346 11.01 15.82 -10.07
N LYS A 347 11.52 16.91 -10.66
CA LYS A 347 12.95 17.23 -10.75
C LYS A 347 13.64 17.41 -9.41
N ASN A 348 12.86 17.58 -8.33
CA ASN A 348 13.37 17.81 -6.99
C ASN A 348 13.20 16.59 -6.09
N VAL A 349 12.59 15.49 -6.52
CA VAL A 349 12.27 14.36 -5.62
C VAL A 349 13.51 13.82 -4.92
N LEU A 350 14.64 13.65 -5.63
CA LEU A 350 15.89 13.20 -5.00
C LEU A 350 16.44 14.23 -4.00
N ALA A 351 16.34 15.53 -4.32
CA ALA A 351 16.79 16.58 -3.42
C ALA A 351 15.93 16.62 -2.14
N THR A 352 14.61 16.52 -2.29
CA THR A 352 13.66 16.45 -1.17
C THR A 352 13.95 15.26 -0.26
N LEU A 353 14.16 14.07 -0.83
CA LEU A 353 14.43 12.86 -0.07
C LEU A 353 15.77 12.90 0.66
N ASN A 354 16.83 13.41 0.03
CA ASN A 354 18.12 13.60 0.72
C ASN A 354 18.00 14.64 1.84
N HIS A 355 17.26 15.73 1.62
CA HIS A 355 17.01 16.74 2.66
C HIS A 355 16.27 16.16 3.88
N ILE A 356 15.31 15.25 3.66
CA ILE A 356 14.62 14.52 4.76
C ILE A 356 15.59 13.65 5.55
N LEU A 357 16.59 13.03 4.91
CA LEU A 357 17.61 12.24 5.60
C LEU A 357 18.60 13.10 6.39
N GLU A 358 18.92 14.29 5.87
CA GLU A 358 19.91 15.21 6.45
C GLU A 358 19.37 16.04 7.62
N LYS A 359 18.06 16.31 7.65
CA LYS A 359 17.44 17.17 8.67
C LYS A 359 16.76 16.36 9.76
N ASP A 360 16.90 16.81 10.99
CA ASP A 360 16.06 16.36 12.10
C ASP A 360 14.66 16.97 11.99
N PHE A 361 13.65 16.21 12.38
CA PHE A 361 12.28 16.68 12.26
C PHE A 361 12.01 17.67 13.40
N ARG A 362 11.66 18.92 13.04
CA ARG A 362 11.44 19.94 14.06
C ARG A 362 10.17 19.65 14.83
N ARG A 363 10.24 19.58 16.15
CA ARG A 363 9.07 19.46 17.01
C ARG A 363 8.53 20.86 17.30
N VAL A 364 7.26 21.10 17.01
CA VAL A 364 6.59 22.39 17.16
C VAL A 364 5.22 22.14 17.78
N SER A 365 4.85 22.87 18.84
CA SER A 365 3.50 22.72 19.39
C SER A 365 2.46 23.28 18.41
N TYR A 366 1.23 22.75 18.41
CA TYR A 366 0.13 23.30 17.62
C TYR A 366 -0.06 24.80 17.88
N THR A 367 0.02 25.21 19.16
CA THR A 367 -0.10 26.61 19.55
C THR A 367 0.96 27.49 18.88
N GLU A 368 2.22 27.06 18.91
CA GLU A 368 3.32 27.77 18.22
C GLU A 368 3.12 27.77 16.70
N ALA A 369 2.67 26.65 16.11
CA ALA A 369 2.38 26.57 14.68
C ALA A 369 1.31 27.57 14.24
N ILE A 370 0.21 27.69 14.99
CA ILE A 370 -0.85 28.67 14.74
C ILE A 370 -0.33 30.10 14.92
N GLU A 371 0.47 30.38 15.95
CA GLU A 371 1.08 31.70 16.14
C GLU A 371 1.96 32.10 14.96
N ILE A 372 2.79 31.18 14.46
CA ILE A 372 3.64 31.40 13.29
C ILE A 372 2.80 31.70 12.04
N VAL A 373 1.75 30.91 11.78
CA VAL A 373 0.90 31.07 10.59
C VAL A 373 0.10 32.39 10.66
N THR A 374 -0.41 32.75 11.82
CA THR A 374 -1.21 33.98 12.02
C THR A 374 -0.37 35.25 12.01
N GLN A 375 0.92 35.17 12.36
CA GLN A 375 1.86 36.30 12.30
C GLN A 375 2.55 36.46 10.94
N ALA A 376 2.39 35.50 10.02
CA ALA A 376 2.95 35.59 8.68
C ALA A 376 2.33 36.77 7.92
N ASP A 377 3.18 37.59 7.27
CA ASP A 377 2.74 38.70 6.40
C ASP A 377 2.21 38.17 5.06
N ARG A 378 1.08 37.45 5.11
CA ARG A 378 0.44 36.79 3.97
C ARG A 378 -1.06 36.74 4.15
N LYS A 379 -1.78 36.83 3.02
CA LYS A 379 -3.21 36.53 2.96
C LYS A 379 -3.43 35.03 2.69
N TRP A 380 -4.09 34.36 3.63
CA TRP A 380 -4.50 32.95 3.52
C TRP A 380 -5.82 32.80 2.75
N GLU A 381 -5.98 31.72 1.99
CA GLU A 381 -7.26 31.38 1.39
C GLU A 381 -8.26 30.95 2.48
N TYR A 382 -7.77 30.18 3.46
CA TYR A 382 -8.50 29.69 4.62
C TYR A 382 -7.86 30.24 5.90
N PRO A 383 -8.26 31.44 6.39
CA PRO A 383 -7.76 31.97 7.65
C PRO A 383 -7.92 30.96 8.79
N VAL A 384 -6.88 30.80 9.60
CA VAL A 384 -6.85 29.84 10.72
C VAL A 384 -6.66 30.56 12.05
N LYS A 385 -7.30 30.07 13.11
CA LYS A 385 -7.08 30.48 14.50
C LYS A 385 -6.91 29.26 15.40
N TRP A 386 -6.51 29.50 16.64
CA TRP A 386 -6.38 28.44 17.63
C TRP A 386 -7.73 27.74 17.84
N GLY A 387 -7.74 26.41 17.73
CA GLY A 387 -8.95 25.59 17.75
C GLY A 387 -9.45 25.16 16.38
N ASP A 388 -8.87 25.66 15.27
CA ASP A 388 -9.18 25.20 13.92
C ASP A 388 -8.17 24.16 13.42
N ASN A 389 -8.60 23.28 12.51
CA ASN A 389 -7.68 22.41 11.78
C ASN A 389 -6.85 23.24 10.78
N MET A 390 -5.54 22.99 10.76
CA MET A 390 -4.68 23.52 9.71
C MET A 390 -5.06 22.90 8.36
N GLN A 391 -4.95 23.71 7.30
CA GLN A 391 -5.16 23.28 5.93
C GLN A 391 -3.81 23.05 5.25
N ALA A 392 -3.82 22.40 4.09
CA ALA A 392 -2.62 22.09 3.34
C ALA A 392 -1.75 23.33 3.04
N GLU A 393 -2.33 24.53 2.88
CA GLU A 393 -1.54 25.75 2.66
C GLU A 393 -0.72 26.15 3.90
N HIS A 394 -1.25 25.92 5.12
CA HIS A 394 -0.56 26.22 6.38
C HIS A 394 0.57 25.21 6.63
N GLU A 395 0.27 23.91 6.46
CA GLU A 395 1.26 22.84 6.61
C GLU A 395 2.44 23.03 5.65
N ARG A 396 2.15 23.39 4.40
CA ARG A 396 3.18 23.65 3.39
C ARG A 396 3.97 24.92 3.70
N PHE A 397 3.33 25.99 4.16
CA PHE A 397 4.07 27.17 4.61
C PHE A 397 5.07 26.85 5.73
N LEU A 398 4.63 26.10 6.74
CA LEU A 398 5.48 25.72 7.86
C LEU A 398 6.68 24.87 7.40
N THR A 399 6.45 23.88 6.54
CA THR A 399 7.49 22.93 6.09
C THR A 399 8.38 23.47 4.96
N GLU A 400 7.85 24.23 4.01
CA GLU A 400 8.53 24.65 2.78
C GLU A 400 9.12 26.07 2.88
N GLU A 401 8.49 26.97 3.64
CA GLU A 401 8.85 28.40 3.66
C GLU A 401 9.46 28.82 5.01
N HIS A 402 8.79 28.51 6.12
CA HIS A 402 9.19 28.96 7.46
C HIS A 402 10.35 28.13 8.02
N PHE A 403 10.15 26.82 8.22
CA PHE A 403 11.19 25.95 8.77
C PHE A 403 12.10 25.34 7.71
N LYS A 404 11.61 25.18 6.47
CA LYS A 404 12.35 24.58 5.35
C LYS A 404 12.87 23.18 5.67
N GLN A 405 12.13 22.40 6.46
CA GLN A 405 12.44 21.03 6.85
C GLN A 405 11.16 20.31 7.33
N PRO A 406 11.15 18.97 7.43
CA PRO A 406 10.04 18.25 8.03
C PRO A 406 9.80 18.67 9.47
N ILE A 407 8.54 18.65 9.88
CA ILE A 407 8.15 19.00 11.25
C ILE A 407 7.20 17.97 11.84
N ILE A 408 7.17 17.91 13.16
CA ILE A 408 6.18 17.16 13.93
C ILE A 408 5.41 18.18 14.75
N VAL A 409 4.15 18.39 14.39
CA VAL A 409 3.25 19.27 15.13
C VAL A 409 2.62 18.46 16.25
N TYR A 410 2.66 18.94 17.49
CA TYR A 410 2.18 18.17 18.64
C TYR A 410 1.32 19.01 19.61
N ASP A 411 0.62 18.35 20.54
CA ASP A 411 -0.28 18.98 21.52
C ASP A 411 -1.46 19.75 20.89
N TYR A 412 -2.25 19.03 20.09
CA TYR A 412 -3.43 19.59 19.41
C TYR A 412 -4.60 19.86 20.37
N PRO A 413 -5.52 20.78 20.03
CA PRO A 413 -6.76 20.99 20.79
C PRO A 413 -7.56 19.69 20.93
N ARG A 414 -7.99 19.39 22.15
CA ARG A 414 -8.76 18.17 22.47
C ARG A 414 -10.05 18.03 21.66
N THR A 415 -10.65 19.15 21.27
CA THR A 415 -11.93 19.19 20.53
C THR A 415 -11.78 18.82 19.06
N LEU A 416 -10.56 18.78 18.52
CA LEU A 416 -10.28 18.43 17.13
C LEU A 416 -9.85 16.98 16.95
N LYS A 417 -9.60 16.27 18.05
CA LYS A 417 -8.93 14.98 18.04
C LYS A 417 -9.78 13.91 18.74
N PRO A 418 -9.65 12.62 18.33
CA PRO A 418 -10.45 11.52 18.86
C PRO A 418 -10.41 11.35 20.38
N PHE A 419 -11.42 10.67 20.92
CA PHE A 419 -11.61 10.43 22.35
C PHE A 419 -10.45 9.70 23.04
N TYR A 420 -9.72 8.85 22.30
CA TYR A 420 -8.67 7.99 22.85
C TYR A 420 -7.33 8.71 23.11
N MET A 421 -7.16 9.95 22.65
CA MET A 421 -5.89 10.67 22.79
C MET A 421 -5.74 11.23 24.21
N LYS A 422 -4.57 10.99 24.83
CA LYS A 422 -4.29 11.39 26.20
C LYS A 422 -4.47 12.90 26.41
N CYS A 423 -5.28 13.30 27.38
CA CYS A 423 -5.43 14.71 27.72
C CYS A 423 -4.18 15.26 28.41
N ASN A 424 -3.74 16.44 27.99
CA ASN A 424 -2.68 17.18 28.67
C ASN A 424 -3.19 17.80 29.97
N ALA A 425 -2.26 18.11 30.88
CA ALA A 425 -2.58 18.72 32.18
C ALA A 425 -3.23 20.11 32.07
N ASP A 426 -3.17 20.76 30.90
CA ASP A 426 -3.82 22.04 30.63
C ASP A 426 -5.35 21.92 30.45
N GLY A 427 -5.88 20.71 30.30
CA GLY A 427 -7.29 20.41 30.04
C GLY A 427 -7.81 20.88 28.68
N LYS A 428 -6.94 21.41 27.80
CA LYS A 428 -7.27 22.03 26.50
C LYS A 428 -6.71 21.25 25.33
N THR A 429 -5.56 20.62 25.50
CA THR A 429 -4.86 19.89 24.45
C THR A 429 -4.80 18.39 24.75
N VAL A 430 -4.46 17.61 23.73
CA VAL A 430 -4.18 16.18 23.84
C VAL A 430 -2.79 15.90 23.32
N ARG A 431 -2.13 14.84 23.82
CA ARG A 431 -0.81 14.36 23.39
C ARG A 431 -0.87 13.70 22.00
N ALA A 432 -1.32 14.45 21.01
CA ALA A 432 -1.34 14.10 19.60
C ALA A 432 -0.05 14.57 18.92
N MET A 433 0.31 13.93 17.81
CA MET A 433 1.35 14.39 16.91
C MET A 433 0.98 14.10 15.45
N ASP A 434 1.26 15.06 14.57
CA ASP A 434 1.16 14.89 13.13
C ASP A 434 2.52 15.18 12.50
N VAL A 435 3.06 14.26 11.70
CA VAL A 435 4.31 14.43 10.97
C VAL A 435 4.01 15.05 9.61
N LEU A 436 4.54 16.24 9.37
CA LEU A 436 4.36 17.01 8.15
C LEU A 436 5.66 17.03 7.35
N VAL A 437 5.57 16.65 6.08
CA VAL A 437 6.70 16.67 5.14
C VAL A 437 6.43 17.64 3.98
N PRO A 438 7.48 18.30 3.44
CA PRO A 438 7.34 19.18 2.26
C PRO A 438 6.61 18.51 1.09
N GLY A 439 5.76 19.26 0.38
CA GLY A 439 5.01 18.82 -0.80
C GLY A 439 3.73 18.01 -0.49
N VAL A 440 3.82 17.03 0.41
CA VAL A 440 2.70 16.12 0.74
C VAL A 440 1.82 16.69 1.87
N GLY A 441 2.41 17.31 2.89
CA GLY A 441 1.73 17.67 4.14
C GLY A 441 1.81 16.52 5.14
N GLU A 442 0.73 16.28 5.88
CA GLU A 442 0.64 15.16 6.84
C GLU A 442 1.00 13.81 6.21
N ILE A 443 1.76 12.97 6.90
CA ILE A 443 2.08 11.60 6.45
C ILE A 443 1.92 10.55 7.55
N ILE A 444 2.02 10.98 8.81
CA ILE A 444 1.73 10.19 10.00
C ILE A 444 0.87 11.03 10.92
N GLY A 445 -0.19 10.44 11.46
CA GLY A 445 -0.94 10.97 12.59
C GLY A 445 -0.89 9.96 13.75
N GLY A 446 -0.67 10.42 14.97
CA GLY A 446 -0.56 9.54 16.13
C GLY A 446 -0.75 10.25 17.45
N SER A 447 -0.70 9.49 18.54
CA SER A 447 -0.82 10.06 19.89
C SER A 447 -0.30 9.11 20.95
N GLN A 448 -0.06 9.67 22.14
CA GLN A 448 -0.14 8.86 23.36
C GLN A 448 -1.61 8.61 23.70
N ARG A 449 -1.92 7.38 24.09
CA ARG A 449 -3.29 6.93 24.37
C ARG A 449 -3.69 7.27 25.80
N GLU A 450 -4.95 7.59 26.02
CA GLU A 450 -5.47 7.90 27.36
C GLU A 450 -5.53 6.62 28.20
N GLU A 451 -4.64 6.50 29.16
CA GLU A 451 -4.55 5.35 30.07
C GLU A 451 -5.38 5.56 31.35
N GLN A 452 -5.82 6.79 31.67
CA GLN A 452 -6.63 7.05 32.86
C GLN A 452 -8.11 6.77 32.57
N LEU A 453 -8.66 5.76 33.26
CA LEU A 453 -10.02 5.28 33.05
C LEU A 453 -11.08 6.39 33.13
N ASP A 454 -11.05 7.21 34.18
CA ASP A 454 -12.06 8.24 34.41
C ASP A 454 -12.02 9.32 33.30
N VAL A 455 -10.82 9.68 32.85
CA VAL A 455 -10.62 10.65 31.76
C VAL A 455 -11.09 10.05 30.44
N LEU A 456 -10.76 8.78 30.16
CA LEU A 456 -11.22 8.08 28.96
C LEU A 456 -12.75 8.04 28.90
N LEU A 457 -13.42 7.66 29.99
CA LEU A 457 -14.88 7.61 30.07
C LEU A 457 -15.50 8.99 29.83
N GLN A 458 -14.93 10.04 30.42
CA GLN A 458 -15.36 11.41 30.17
C GLN A 458 -15.19 11.80 28.69
N ARG A 459 -14.06 11.44 28.07
CA ARG A 459 -13.81 11.72 26.65
C ARG A 459 -14.75 10.97 25.72
N MET A 460 -15.13 9.74 26.07
CA MET A 460 -16.14 8.98 25.33
C MET A 460 -17.50 9.67 25.38
N GLU A 461 -17.93 10.14 26.56
CA GLU A 461 -19.18 10.88 26.73
C GLU A 461 -19.17 12.19 25.92
N GLU A 462 -18.06 12.94 25.94
CA GLU A 462 -17.90 14.17 25.15
C GLU A 462 -17.93 13.96 23.63
N CYS A 463 -17.66 12.74 23.16
CA CYS A 463 -17.69 12.35 21.75
C CYS A 463 -18.95 11.53 21.41
N ASP A 464 -19.98 11.54 22.26
CA ASP A 464 -21.23 10.81 22.06
C ASP A 464 -21.05 9.29 21.86
N LEU A 465 -20.02 8.70 22.48
CA LEU A 465 -19.74 7.27 22.43
C LEU A 465 -20.27 6.55 23.68
N ASN A 466 -20.90 5.39 23.49
CA ASN A 466 -21.38 4.55 24.58
C ASN A 466 -20.26 3.62 25.09
N PRO A 467 -19.73 3.78 26.32
CA PRO A 467 -18.67 2.91 26.86
C PRO A 467 -19.01 1.42 26.89
N GLU A 468 -20.29 1.05 26.95
CA GLU A 468 -20.72 -0.35 26.93
C GLU A 468 -20.42 -1.04 25.59
N GLU A 469 -20.42 -0.30 24.48
CA GLU A 469 -20.07 -0.84 23.15
C GLU A 469 -18.56 -1.06 23.00
N TYR A 470 -17.77 -0.38 23.83
CA TYR A 470 -16.30 -0.43 23.87
C TYR A 470 -15.79 -1.09 25.16
N TRP A 471 -16.60 -1.90 25.83
CA TRP A 471 -16.26 -2.48 27.14
C TRP A 471 -14.88 -3.15 27.17
N TRP A 472 -14.52 -3.83 26.07
CA TRP A 472 -13.25 -4.53 25.89
C TRP A 472 -12.05 -3.57 25.78
N TYR A 473 -12.27 -2.38 25.22
CA TYR A 473 -11.27 -1.33 25.11
C TYR A 473 -11.10 -0.60 26.45
N VAL A 474 -12.21 -0.37 27.15
CA VAL A 474 -12.23 0.18 28.52
C VAL A 474 -11.53 -0.76 29.51
N ASP A 475 -11.67 -2.07 29.33
CA ASP A 475 -11.00 -3.08 30.17
C ASP A 475 -9.45 -2.98 30.14
N LEU A 476 -8.87 -2.48 29.05
CA LEU A 476 -7.42 -2.20 28.98
C LEU A 476 -6.96 -1.16 30.02
N ARG A 477 -7.89 -0.31 30.48
CA ARG A 477 -7.63 0.72 31.51
C ARG A 477 -7.96 0.23 32.93
N ARG A 478 -8.64 -0.92 33.06
CA ARG A 478 -8.99 -1.53 34.36
C ARG A 478 -7.94 -2.50 34.87
N TYR A 479 -7.32 -3.27 33.98
CA TYR A 479 -6.48 -4.40 34.35
C TYR A 479 -5.00 -4.16 34.00
N GLY A 480 -4.30 -3.45 34.88
CA GLY A 480 -2.84 -3.25 34.75
C GLY A 480 -2.45 -2.33 33.60
N THR A 481 -3.15 -1.19 33.48
CA THR A 481 -2.90 -0.22 32.40
C THR A 481 -1.49 0.37 32.45
N VAL A 482 -1.03 0.87 31.30
CA VAL A 482 0.30 1.44 31.11
C VAL A 482 0.22 2.67 30.19
N PRO A 483 1.13 3.65 30.31
CA PRO A 483 1.33 4.61 29.24
C PRO A 483 1.68 3.86 27.95
N HIS A 484 1.05 4.20 26.84
CA HIS A 484 1.34 3.61 25.54
C HIS A 484 1.01 4.60 24.44
N SER A 485 1.68 4.44 23.31
CA SER A 485 1.56 5.34 22.17
C SER A 485 1.62 4.56 20.88
N GLY A 486 1.00 5.13 19.84
CA GLY A 486 1.06 4.60 18.50
C GLY A 486 0.79 5.67 17.46
N PHE A 487 0.88 5.29 16.20
CA PHE A 487 0.59 6.17 15.09
C PHE A 487 0.08 5.38 13.89
N GLY A 488 -0.53 6.06 12.92
CA GLY A 488 -0.87 5.49 11.63
C GLY A 488 -0.11 6.19 10.51
N LEU A 489 0.51 5.42 9.62
CA LEU A 489 1.07 5.89 8.35
C LEU A 489 0.19 5.43 7.19
N GLY A 490 -0.25 6.37 6.35
CA GLY A 490 -0.91 6.06 5.09
C GLY A 490 0.09 5.65 4.02
N LEU A 491 0.06 4.38 3.58
CA LEU A 491 1.02 3.83 2.61
C LEU A 491 1.02 4.60 1.28
N GLU A 492 -0.15 5.00 0.80
CA GLU A 492 -0.23 5.76 -0.44
C GLU A 492 0.41 7.16 -0.29
N ARG A 493 0.37 7.79 0.89
CA ARG A 493 1.00 9.09 1.12
C ARG A 493 2.53 9.00 1.16
N ILE A 494 3.09 7.95 1.75
CA ILE A 494 4.55 7.71 1.65
C ILE A 494 4.97 7.44 0.21
N LEU A 495 4.14 6.80 -0.60
CA LEU A 495 4.42 6.62 -2.01
C LEU A 495 4.38 7.93 -2.80
N LEU A 496 3.46 8.83 -2.51
CA LEU A 496 3.47 10.18 -3.10
C LEU A 496 4.79 10.90 -2.79
N LEU A 497 5.22 10.85 -1.52
CA LEU A 497 6.49 11.46 -1.10
C LEU A 497 7.68 10.88 -1.88
N VAL A 498 7.85 9.56 -1.88
CA VAL A 498 9.07 8.96 -2.44
C VAL A 498 9.08 8.93 -3.97
N THR A 499 7.93 9.03 -4.64
CA THR A 499 7.87 9.01 -6.12
C THR A 499 7.70 10.40 -6.74
N GLY A 500 7.33 11.42 -5.95
CA GLY A 500 7.00 12.75 -6.46
C GLY A 500 5.67 12.81 -7.22
N MET A 501 4.90 11.72 -7.24
CA MET A 501 3.57 11.69 -7.87
C MET A 501 2.62 12.65 -7.16
N GLN A 502 1.73 13.27 -7.93
CA GLN A 502 0.86 14.35 -7.43
C GLN A 502 -0.57 13.89 -7.10
N ASN A 503 -0.95 12.67 -7.50
CA ASN A 503 -2.29 12.13 -7.29
C ASN A 503 -2.22 10.76 -6.63
N ILE A 504 -2.91 10.61 -5.50
CA ILE A 504 -2.93 9.38 -4.69
C ILE A 504 -3.44 8.16 -5.47
N ARG A 505 -4.24 8.39 -6.53
CA ARG A 505 -4.80 7.34 -7.39
C ARG A 505 -3.77 6.66 -8.28
N ASP A 506 -2.59 7.25 -8.40
CA ASP A 506 -1.52 6.72 -9.23
C ASP A 506 -0.52 5.87 -8.46
N VAL A 507 -0.60 5.84 -7.13
CA VAL A 507 0.32 5.10 -6.25
C VAL A 507 -0.27 3.83 -5.64
N ILE A 508 -1.55 3.56 -5.91
CA ILE A 508 -2.23 2.28 -5.64
C ILE A 508 -2.62 1.64 -6.97
N PRO A 509 -2.58 0.29 -7.12
CA PRO A 509 -2.89 -0.36 -8.40
C PRO A 509 -4.27 0.03 -8.94
N TYR A 510 -5.25 0.06 -8.05
CA TYR A 510 -6.68 0.04 -8.34
C TYR A 510 -7.42 0.94 -7.32
N PRO A 511 -7.45 2.26 -7.55
CA PRO A 511 -7.95 3.21 -6.57
C PRO A 511 -9.47 3.12 -6.39
N ARG A 512 -9.94 3.27 -5.15
CA ARG A 512 -11.37 3.47 -4.82
C ARG A 512 -11.61 4.91 -4.40
N PHE A 513 -12.61 5.54 -4.98
CA PHE A 513 -13.00 6.93 -4.67
C PHE A 513 -14.48 7.13 -5.06
N PRO A 514 -15.12 8.26 -4.69
CA PRO A 514 -16.55 8.45 -4.96
C PRO A 514 -16.92 8.18 -6.42
N LYS A 515 -17.90 7.29 -6.62
CA LYS A 515 -18.41 6.82 -7.92
C LYS A 515 -17.39 6.04 -8.78
N SER A 516 -16.36 5.44 -8.18
CA SER A 516 -15.39 4.60 -8.90
C SER A 516 -15.00 3.36 -8.08
N ALA A 517 -15.37 2.20 -8.62
CA ALA A 517 -15.05 0.88 -8.06
C ALA A 517 -14.70 -0.16 -9.15
N GLU A 518 -14.46 0.29 -10.40
CA GLU A 518 -13.83 -0.50 -11.45
C GLU A 518 -12.40 -0.86 -11.05
N PHE A 519 -11.96 -2.07 -11.45
CA PHE A 519 -10.66 -2.73 -11.21
C PHE A 519 -9.88 -2.23 -10.02
#